data_AF-A0A833M744-F1
#
_entry.id   AF-A0A833M744-F1
#
_cell.length_a   1.000
_cell.length_b   1.000
_cell.length_c   1.000
_cell.angle_alpha   90.00
_cell.angle_beta   90.00
_cell.angle_gamma   90.00
#
_symmetry.space_group_name_H-M   'P 1'
#
loop_
_entity.id
_entity.type
_entity.pdbx_description
1 polymer ?
#
loop_
_entity_poly.entity_id
_entity_poly.type
_entity_poly.pdbx_seq_one_letter_code
_entity_poly.pdbx_strand_id
1 'polypeptide(L)'
;MSDAYEIFSRFYDEYIFDTAPNLHMDYFNLIKLIIEKFKLDVNSILDLTCGTGTLLKLLTENGFNSVEGIDVSPEMLQKAKEKGLKVYEKNIKEFDLKRKYDLIVSFDSLGHIKDEKDLSKIFNNISNHLNDGGLFLCDGGTREKAKRMIGQKYTYE
;
A
#
# COMPACT_ATOMS: atom_id res chain seq x y z
N MET A 1 14.00 7.05 9.40
CA MET A 1 12.96 6.98 8.35
C MET A 1 11.73 7.80 8.72
N SER A 2 11.38 7.93 10.01
CA SER A 2 10.27 8.78 10.50
C SER A 2 10.40 10.25 10.08
N ASP A 3 11.57 10.86 10.28
CA ASP A 3 11.69 12.33 10.20
C ASP A 3 11.55 12.88 8.78
N ALA A 4 11.89 12.06 7.77
CA ALA A 4 11.73 12.43 6.37
C ALA A 4 10.24 12.44 5.96
N TYR A 5 9.45 11.47 6.43
CA TYR A 5 8.02 11.41 6.13
C TYR A 5 7.20 12.41 6.95
N GLU A 6 7.67 12.82 8.14
CA GLU A 6 7.03 13.88 8.91
C GLU A 6 6.90 15.18 8.09
N ILE A 7 8.01 15.64 7.50
CA ILE A 7 8.03 16.85 6.66
C ILE A 7 7.38 16.57 5.31
N PHE A 8 7.70 15.43 4.69
CA PHE A 8 7.23 15.10 3.34
C PHE A 8 5.73 14.88 3.28
N SER A 9 5.09 14.38 4.34
CA SER A 9 3.62 14.19 4.42
C SER A 9 2.82 15.45 4.10
N ARG A 10 3.39 16.64 4.40
CA ARG A 10 2.74 17.94 4.17
C ARG A 10 2.54 18.26 2.69
N PHE A 11 3.47 17.83 1.86
CA PHE A 11 3.48 18.11 0.41
C PHE A 11 3.33 16.83 -0.43
N TYR A 12 3.11 15.67 0.21
CA TYR A 12 3.12 14.37 -0.45
C TYR A 12 2.14 14.30 -1.61
N ASP A 13 0.87 14.67 -1.37
CA ASP A 13 -0.16 14.59 -2.40
C ASP A 13 0.11 15.55 -3.58
N GLU A 14 0.61 16.76 -3.31
CA GLU A 14 0.99 17.75 -4.33
C GLU A 14 2.19 17.26 -5.14
N TYR A 15 3.21 16.73 -4.47
CA TYR A 15 4.38 16.15 -5.12
C TYR A 15 4.02 14.98 -6.03
N ILE A 16 3.18 14.06 -5.57
CA ILE A 16 2.72 12.94 -6.40
C ILE A 16 1.85 13.44 -7.56
N PHE A 17 1.00 14.44 -7.33
CA PHE A 17 0.21 15.05 -8.39
C PHE A 17 1.10 15.66 -9.49
N ASP A 18 2.18 16.35 -9.12
CA ASP A 18 3.08 16.98 -10.09
C ASP A 18 3.98 15.97 -10.81
N THR A 19 4.45 14.95 -10.11
CA THR A 19 5.47 14.02 -10.64
C THR A 19 4.89 12.75 -11.26
N ALA A 20 3.72 12.31 -10.80
CA ALA A 20 3.06 11.09 -11.22
C ALA A 20 1.52 11.21 -11.09
N PRO A 21 0.88 12.16 -11.81
CA PRO A 21 -0.53 12.52 -11.62
C PRO A 21 -1.52 11.34 -11.74
N ASN A 22 -1.16 10.32 -12.54
CA ASN A 22 -2.02 9.16 -12.79
C ASN A 22 -1.70 7.95 -11.89
N LEU A 23 -0.70 8.02 -11.02
CA LEU A 23 -0.19 6.86 -10.27
C LEU A 23 -1.30 6.07 -9.55
N HIS A 24 -2.11 6.76 -8.75
CA HIS A 24 -3.18 6.12 -7.98
C HIS A 24 -4.33 5.62 -8.89
N MET A 25 -4.59 6.31 -10.00
CA MET A 25 -5.56 5.85 -11.01
C MET A 25 -5.07 4.58 -11.73
N ASP A 26 -3.78 4.48 -12.02
CA ASP A 26 -3.17 3.30 -12.63
C ASP A 26 -3.24 2.10 -11.68
N TYR A 27 -2.96 2.29 -10.39
CA TYR A 27 -3.15 1.25 -9.37
C TYR A 27 -4.61 0.82 -9.24
N PHE A 28 -5.55 1.76 -9.23
CA PHE A 28 -6.97 1.45 -9.22
C PHE A 28 -7.41 0.65 -10.45
N ASN A 29 -6.95 1.04 -11.64
CA ASN A 29 -7.25 0.32 -12.88
C ASN A 29 -6.64 -1.09 -12.88
N LEU A 30 -5.43 -1.25 -12.33
CA LEU A 30 -4.81 -2.56 -12.15
C LEU A 30 -5.64 -3.44 -11.20
N ILE A 31 -6.08 -2.90 -10.05
CA ILE A 31 -6.96 -3.62 -9.12
C ILE A 31 -8.23 -4.09 -9.85
N LYS A 32 -8.91 -3.21 -10.59
CA LYS A 32 -10.10 -3.58 -11.36
C LYS A 32 -9.83 -4.67 -12.37
N LEU A 33 -8.73 -4.57 -13.12
CA LEU A 33 -8.34 -5.57 -14.11
C LEU A 33 -8.12 -6.94 -13.47
N ILE A 34 -7.46 -6.99 -12.31
CA ILE A 34 -7.24 -8.23 -11.57
C ILE A 34 -8.56 -8.80 -11.06
N ILE A 35 -9.41 -7.97 -10.45
CA ILE A 35 -10.73 -8.41 -9.95
C ILE A 35 -11.53 -9.07 -11.08
N GLU A 36 -11.58 -8.44 -12.25
CA GLU A 36 -12.27 -8.99 -13.41
C GLU A 36 -11.61 -10.27 -13.93
N LYS A 37 -10.29 -10.27 -14.10
CA LYS A 37 -9.53 -11.41 -14.64
C LYS A 37 -9.66 -12.68 -13.80
N PHE A 38 -9.61 -12.53 -12.48
CA PHE A 38 -9.71 -13.65 -11.54
C PHE A 38 -11.13 -13.87 -11.03
N LYS A 39 -12.11 -13.07 -11.48
CA LYS A 39 -13.52 -13.12 -11.06
C LYS A 39 -13.65 -13.09 -9.53
N LEU A 40 -12.88 -12.20 -8.89
CA LEU A 40 -12.86 -12.07 -7.44
C LEU A 40 -14.15 -11.42 -6.95
N ASP A 41 -14.77 -12.02 -5.94
CA ASP A 41 -15.82 -11.39 -5.16
C ASP A 41 -15.19 -10.54 -4.05
N VAL A 42 -14.91 -9.28 -4.35
CA VAL A 42 -14.20 -8.37 -3.43
C VAL A 42 -15.19 -7.51 -2.67
N ASN A 43 -15.42 -7.85 -1.41
CA ASN A 43 -16.25 -7.08 -0.48
C ASN A 43 -15.41 -6.27 0.51
N SER A 44 -14.17 -6.69 0.74
CA SER A 44 -13.25 -6.09 1.72
C SER A 44 -11.84 -5.94 1.18
N ILE A 45 -11.29 -4.72 1.30
CA ILE A 45 -9.94 -4.37 0.84
C ILE A 45 -9.12 -3.81 2.01
N LEU A 46 -7.87 -4.27 2.15
CA LEU A 46 -6.86 -3.66 3.01
C LEU A 46 -5.70 -3.13 2.17
N ASP A 47 -5.39 -1.84 2.28
CA ASP A 47 -4.19 -1.24 1.72
C ASP A 47 -3.09 -1.14 2.79
N LEU A 48 -2.06 -1.95 2.64
CA LEU A 48 -0.87 -1.88 3.47
C LEU A 48 0.00 -0.74 2.97
N THR A 49 0.59 0.01 3.90
CA THR A 49 1.38 1.23 3.63
C THR A 49 0.57 2.27 2.86
N CYS A 50 -0.63 2.57 3.38
CA CYS A 50 -1.62 3.41 2.70
C CYS A 50 -1.24 4.89 2.57
N GLY A 51 -0.19 5.35 3.25
CA GLY A 51 0.25 6.75 3.24
C GLY A 51 -0.90 7.72 3.56
N THR A 52 -1.05 8.75 2.74
CA THR A 52 -2.12 9.76 2.85
C THR A 52 -3.51 9.24 2.44
N GLY A 53 -3.63 7.97 2.04
CA GLY A 53 -4.91 7.32 1.74
C GLY A 53 -5.51 7.64 0.37
N THR A 54 -4.74 8.19 -0.58
CA THR A 54 -5.28 8.58 -1.90
C THR A 54 -5.87 7.41 -2.69
N LEU A 55 -5.25 6.22 -2.64
CA LEU A 55 -5.82 5.01 -3.24
C LEU A 55 -7.10 4.54 -2.52
N LEU A 56 -7.13 4.55 -1.18
CA LEU A 56 -8.31 4.18 -0.39
C LEU A 56 -9.51 5.06 -0.74
N LYS A 57 -9.28 6.37 -0.85
CA LYS A 57 -10.32 7.33 -1.24
C LYS A 57 -10.89 6.96 -2.60
N LEU A 58 -10.02 6.71 -3.58
CA LEU A 58 -10.43 6.34 -4.93
C LEU A 58 -11.24 5.02 -4.95
N LEU A 59 -10.80 4.00 -4.20
CA LEU A 59 -11.55 2.75 -4.05
C LEU A 59 -12.93 2.98 -3.42
N THR A 60 -12.98 3.75 -2.33
CA THR A 60 -14.23 4.05 -1.61
C THR A 60 -15.22 4.81 -2.51
N GLU A 61 -14.75 5.83 -3.24
CA GLU A 61 -15.58 6.63 -4.15
C GLU A 61 -16.08 5.84 -5.37
N ASN A 62 -15.49 4.68 -5.66
CA ASN A 62 -15.86 3.82 -6.79
C ASN A 62 -16.58 2.53 -6.38
N GLY A 63 -17.24 2.54 -5.21
CA GLY A 63 -18.21 1.51 -4.83
C GLY A 63 -17.68 0.36 -3.98
N PHE A 64 -16.43 0.41 -3.54
CA PHE A 64 -15.93 -0.52 -2.53
C PHE A 64 -16.34 -0.07 -1.12
N ASN A 65 -17.18 -0.87 -0.45
CA ASN A 65 -17.84 -0.44 0.80
C ASN A 65 -17.01 -0.70 2.07
N SER A 66 -16.08 -1.67 2.06
CA SER A 66 -15.21 -1.96 3.21
C SER A 66 -13.75 -1.85 2.80
N VAL A 67 -13.25 -0.61 2.74
CA VAL A 67 -11.85 -0.29 2.46
C VAL A 67 -11.18 0.22 3.73
N GLU A 68 -10.05 -0.37 4.09
CA GLU A 68 -9.23 0.04 5.24
C GLU A 68 -7.77 0.18 4.81
N GLY A 69 -6.99 0.92 5.59
CA GLY A 69 -5.54 0.96 5.38
C GLY A 69 -4.74 0.98 6.67
N ILE A 70 -3.49 0.58 6.56
CA ILE A 70 -2.52 0.72 7.63
C ILE A 70 -1.25 1.41 7.16
N ASP A 71 -0.67 2.21 8.04
CA ASP A 71 0.63 2.81 7.83
C ASP A 71 1.36 2.93 9.17
N VAL A 72 2.68 3.10 9.13
CA VAL A 72 3.51 3.34 10.33
C VAL A 72 3.68 4.83 10.62
N SER A 73 3.43 5.72 9.64
CA SER A 73 3.57 7.18 9.83
C SER A 73 2.27 7.80 10.35
N PRO A 74 2.26 8.31 11.60
CA PRO A 74 1.08 8.98 12.14
C PRO A 74 0.70 10.25 11.36
N GLU A 75 1.67 10.94 10.74
CA GLU A 75 1.45 12.15 9.93
C GLU A 75 0.74 11.85 8.62
N MET A 76 1.14 10.76 7.94
CA MET A 76 0.45 10.25 6.77
C MET A 76 -1.00 9.85 7.11
N LEU A 77 -1.17 9.14 8.23
CA LEU A 77 -2.48 8.72 8.71
C LEU A 77 -3.36 9.90 9.14
N GLN A 78 -2.78 11.00 9.61
CA GLN A 78 -3.54 12.22 9.89
C GLN A 78 -4.20 12.74 8.60
N LYS A 79 -3.47 12.80 7.49
CA LYS A 79 -4.02 13.19 6.17
C LYS A 79 -5.10 12.23 5.68
N ALA A 80 -4.89 10.92 5.86
CA ALA A 80 -5.91 9.93 5.50
C ALA A 80 -7.20 10.08 6.34
N LYS A 81 -7.07 10.35 7.64
CA LYS A 81 -8.22 10.62 8.54
C LYS A 81 -8.94 11.91 8.17
N GLU A 82 -8.23 12.97 7.78
CA GLU A 82 -8.82 14.22 7.29
C GLU A 82 -9.69 13.99 6.02
N LYS A 83 -9.34 12.99 5.21
CA LYS A 83 -10.15 12.53 4.05
C LYS A 83 -11.33 11.63 4.44
N GLY A 84 -11.56 11.39 5.73
CA GLY A 84 -12.65 10.54 6.24
C GLY A 84 -12.40 9.03 6.11
N LEU A 85 -11.14 8.61 5.92
CA LEU A 85 -10.80 7.22 5.64
C LEU A 85 -10.59 6.39 6.93
N LYS A 86 -10.90 5.10 6.85
CA LYS A 86 -10.72 4.15 7.95
C LYS A 86 -9.31 3.59 7.94
N VAL A 87 -8.44 4.15 8.78
CA VAL A 87 -7.01 3.81 8.81
C VAL A 87 -6.47 3.55 10.21
N TYR A 88 -5.42 2.73 10.32
CA TYR A 88 -4.80 2.34 11.58
C TYR A 88 -3.27 2.48 11.56
N GLU A 89 -2.71 2.96 12.66
CA GLU A 89 -1.27 2.99 12.87
C GLU A 89 -0.76 1.60 13.24
N LYS A 90 -0.16 0.90 12.28
CA LYS A 90 0.31 -0.48 12.44
C LYS A 90 1.52 -0.75 11.58
N ASN A 91 2.40 -1.61 12.09
CA ASN A 91 3.51 -2.16 11.34
C ASN A 91 3.05 -3.35 10.50
N ILE A 92 3.32 -3.32 9.19
CA ILE A 92 2.93 -4.39 8.26
C ILE A 92 3.50 -5.78 8.63
N LYS A 93 4.58 -5.83 9.42
CA LYS A 93 5.21 -7.08 9.90
C LYS A 93 4.39 -7.83 10.95
N GLU A 94 3.56 -7.13 11.71
CA GLU A 94 2.94 -7.66 12.94
C GLU A 94 1.55 -7.08 13.22
N PHE A 95 0.90 -6.48 12.21
CA PHE A 95 -0.46 -5.98 12.36
C PHE A 95 -1.44 -7.11 12.64
N ASP A 96 -2.47 -6.80 13.43
CA ASP A 96 -3.64 -7.65 13.66
C ASP A 96 -4.87 -6.74 13.76
N LEU A 97 -5.79 -6.90 12.81
CA LEU A 97 -7.06 -6.16 12.74
C LEU A 97 -8.26 -7.03 13.16
N LYS A 98 -8.02 -8.25 13.65
CA LYS A 98 -9.05 -9.23 14.06
C LYS A 98 -10.08 -9.54 12.96
N ARG A 99 -9.69 -9.40 11.69
CA ARG A 99 -10.52 -9.69 10.52
C ARG A 99 -9.65 -10.06 9.32
N LYS A 100 -10.29 -10.62 8.31
CA LYS A 100 -9.69 -11.00 7.03
C LYS A 100 -10.27 -10.17 5.88
N TYR A 101 -9.57 -10.20 4.74
CA TYR A 101 -9.85 -9.40 3.55
C TYR A 101 -9.88 -10.26 2.30
N ASP A 102 -10.73 -9.88 1.33
CA ASP A 102 -10.80 -10.52 0.01
C ASP A 102 -9.66 -10.06 -0.89
N LEU A 103 -9.21 -8.82 -0.68
CA LEU A 103 -8.07 -8.25 -1.37
C LEU A 103 -7.18 -7.48 -0.39
N ILE A 104 -5.90 -7.79 -0.40
CA ILE A 104 -4.87 -6.98 0.26
C ILE A 104 -4.00 -6.36 -0.84
N VAL A 105 -3.69 -5.07 -0.74
CA VAL A 105 -2.82 -4.37 -1.68
C VAL A 105 -1.66 -3.70 -0.94
N SER A 106 -0.53 -3.51 -1.62
CA SER A 106 0.59 -2.69 -1.14
C SER A 106 1.42 -2.22 -2.34
N PHE A 107 1.41 -0.92 -2.61
CA PHE A 107 2.13 -0.35 -3.73
C PHE A 107 3.24 0.62 -3.29
N ASP A 108 4.31 0.67 -4.08
CA ASP A 108 5.52 1.49 -3.94
C ASP A 108 6.21 1.40 -2.56
N SER A 109 6.05 0.28 -1.85
CA SER A 109 6.44 0.22 -0.43
C SER A 109 7.28 -0.99 -0.04
N LEU A 110 7.03 -2.17 -0.63
CA LEU A 110 7.78 -3.39 -0.27
C LEU A 110 9.27 -3.30 -0.60
N GLY A 111 9.66 -2.45 -1.57
CA GLY A 111 11.07 -2.21 -1.92
C GLY A 111 11.91 -1.58 -0.80
N HIS A 112 11.27 -1.06 0.26
CA HIS A 112 11.97 -0.52 1.43
C HIS A 112 12.39 -1.61 2.43
N ILE A 113 11.87 -2.84 2.29
CA ILE A 113 12.19 -3.96 3.17
C ILE A 113 13.54 -4.56 2.75
N LYS A 114 14.54 -4.43 3.62
CA LYS A 114 15.93 -4.86 3.33
C LYS A 114 16.23 -6.29 3.75
N ASP A 115 15.53 -6.81 4.75
CA ASP A 115 15.78 -8.12 5.34
C ASP A 115 14.74 -9.14 4.84
N GLU A 116 15.22 -10.23 4.25
CA GLU A 116 14.38 -11.35 3.78
C GLU A 116 13.55 -11.97 4.90
N LYS A 117 14.06 -11.97 6.15
CA LYS A 117 13.30 -12.45 7.31
C LYS A 117 12.12 -11.57 7.61
N ASP A 118 12.27 -10.26 7.45
CA ASP A 118 11.17 -9.31 7.61
C ASP A 118 10.16 -9.48 6.48
N LEU A 119 10.61 -9.68 5.23
CA LEU A 119 9.71 -9.97 4.11
C LEU A 119 8.90 -11.26 4.33
N SER A 120 9.54 -12.30 4.85
CA SER A 120 8.88 -13.57 5.20
C SER A 120 7.80 -13.38 6.27
N LYS A 121 8.06 -12.55 7.30
CA LYS A 121 7.06 -12.20 8.31
C LYS A 121 5.88 -11.44 7.71
N ILE A 122 6.15 -10.48 6.81
CA ILE A 122 5.10 -9.71 6.14
C ILE A 122 4.20 -10.62 5.33
N PHE A 123 4.76 -11.51 4.49
CA PHE A 123 3.95 -12.43 3.70
C PHE A 123 3.16 -13.44 4.55
N ASN A 124 3.75 -13.96 5.63
CA ASN A 124 3.01 -14.78 6.59
C ASN A 124 1.84 -14.00 7.21
N ASN A 125 2.07 -12.74 7.58
CA ASN A 125 1.03 -11.93 8.20
C ASN A 125 -0.09 -11.58 7.20
N ILE A 126 0.26 -11.25 5.95
CA ILE A 126 -0.70 -11.06 4.85
C ILE A 126 -1.54 -12.32 4.66
N SER A 127 -0.90 -13.49 4.57
CA SER A 127 -1.61 -14.76 4.40
C SER A 127 -2.61 -15.04 5.53
N ASN A 128 -2.26 -14.71 6.78
CA ASN A 128 -3.15 -14.85 7.93
C ASN A 128 -4.36 -13.90 7.88
N HIS A 129 -4.26 -12.80 7.14
CA HIS A 129 -5.31 -11.79 6.99
C HIS A 129 -6.07 -11.89 5.66
N LEU A 130 -5.78 -12.88 4.81
CA LEU A 130 -6.59 -13.16 3.62
C LEU A 130 -7.72 -14.14 3.93
N ASN A 131 -8.88 -13.87 3.32
CA ASN A 131 -9.95 -14.85 3.17
C ASN A 131 -9.52 -15.98 2.24
N ASP A 132 -10.21 -17.11 2.33
CA ASP A 132 -9.99 -18.21 1.38
C ASP A 132 -10.34 -17.73 -0.04
N GLY A 133 -9.40 -17.92 -0.98
CA GLY A 133 -9.54 -17.39 -2.34
C GLY A 133 -9.23 -15.88 -2.48
N GLY A 134 -8.89 -15.20 -1.39
CA GLY A 134 -8.44 -13.80 -1.43
C GLY A 134 -7.06 -13.65 -2.08
N LEU A 135 -6.78 -12.47 -2.60
CA LEU A 135 -5.51 -12.16 -3.26
C LEU A 135 -4.72 -11.07 -2.55
N PHE A 136 -3.40 -11.17 -2.66
CA PHE A 136 -2.48 -10.08 -2.37
C PHE A 136 -1.92 -9.51 -3.67
N LEU A 137 -1.98 -8.19 -3.82
CA LEU A 137 -1.40 -7.45 -4.95
C LEU A 137 -0.31 -6.51 -4.46
N CYS A 138 0.84 -6.54 -5.12
CA CYS A 138 1.91 -5.60 -4.87
C CYS A 138 2.67 -5.28 -6.15
N ASP A 139 3.39 -4.16 -6.13
CA ASP A 139 4.45 -3.88 -7.09
C ASP A 139 5.83 -4.06 -6.45
N GLY A 140 6.86 -3.90 -7.28
CA GLY A 140 8.25 -3.95 -6.83
C GLY A 140 9.13 -3.15 -7.77
N GLY A 141 10.10 -2.44 -7.20
CA GLY A 141 11.15 -1.81 -7.97
C GLY A 141 12.06 -2.87 -8.61
N THR A 142 12.43 -2.67 -9.87
CA THR A 142 13.47 -3.49 -10.51
C THR A 142 14.86 -3.03 -10.08
N ARG A 143 15.84 -3.94 -10.06
CA ARG A 143 17.25 -3.59 -9.78
C ARG A 143 17.75 -2.53 -10.76
N GLU A 144 17.31 -2.56 -12.01
CA GLU A 144 17.62 -1.59 -13.06
C GLU A 144 17.09 -0.20 -12.74
N LYS A 145 15.83 -0.10 -12.27
CA LYS A 145 15.22 1.17 -11.86
C LYS A 145 15.98 1.75 -10.66
N ALA A 146 16.31 0.91 -9.68
CA ALA A 146 17.12 1.32 -8.53
C ALA A 146 18.50 1.84 -8.97
N LYS A 147 19.24 1.10 -9.81
CA LYS A 147 20.56 1.55 -10.33
C LYS A 147 20.49 2.90 -11.03
N ARG A 148 19.42 3.17 -11.79
CA ARG A 148 19.21 4.44 -12.48
C ARG A 148 18.90 5.61 -11.54
N MET A 149 18.08 5.39 -10.51
CA MET A 149 17.62 6.46 -9.62
C MET A 149 18.61 6.79 -8.50
N ILE A 150 19.26 5.77 -7.92
CA ILE A 150 20.07 5.92 -6.69
C ILE A 150 21.53 5.48 -6.84
N GLY A 151 21.96 5.09 -8.05
CA GLY A 151 23.32 4.65 -8.36
C GLY A 151 23.63 3.20 -7.93
N GLN A 152 24.80 2.67 -8.32
CA GLN A 152 25.20 1.26 -8.09
C GLN A 152 25.33 0.84 -6.62
N LYS A 153 25.37 1.78 -5.66
CA LYS A 153 25.69 1.50 -4.25
C LYS A 153 24.60 0.76 -3.45
N TYR A 154 23.43 0.50 -4.03
CA TYR A 154 22.27 -0.04 -3.29
C TYR A 154 21.62 -1.27 -3.95
N THR A 155 22.30 -1.91 -4.90
CA THR A 155 21.87 -3.22 -5.38
C THR A 155 22.68 -4.31 -4.69
N TYR A 156 22.01 -5.22 -3.98
CA TYR A 156 22.61 -6.46 -3.52
C TYR A 156 23.19 -7.21 -4.72
N GLU A 157 24.37 -7.81 -4.55
CA GLU A 157 24.94 -8.77 -5.51
C GLU A 157 24.03 -10.00 -5.57
#